data_AF-A0A954FGI0-F1
#
_entry.id   AF-A0A954FGI0-F1
#
_cell.length_a   1.000
_cell.length_b   1.000
_cell.length_c   1.000
_cell.angle_alpha   90.00
_cell.angle_beta   90.00
_cell.angle_gamma   90.00
#
_symmetry.space_group_name_H-M   'P 1'
#
loop_
_entity.id
_entity.type
_entity.pdbx_description
1 polymer ?
#
loop_
_entity_poly.entity_id
_entity_poly.type
_entity_poly.pdbx_seq_one_letter_code
_entity_poly.pdbx_strand_id
1 'polypeptide(L)'
;GPFRWWIYDSLRDDQPMDAFVTELIRMEGSSSNGGPAGFALAGQNDAPMAEKGAILASAFLGVQMKCSRCHDSPVRSSKQEQLFQLAALLSKKPVQVPATSSVSTDKLSVGGRKPLIEVTLKPGVDVQPVWPFNQFSSKDVVQELAADPRNTREQLAALITAPQNERFAQVMANRVCQRLMGRGLVEDPGDWEKEKGTHPELLQWLGREFVRSGYSLKAVSRIILTSHAYQRASLPELLKTEPLYVGPAPRRMTAEQIVDSLFSATGKPFKVEEMTFDVDGISNQRSLGIPRRSWMLASTSNERDRPSLTLPRVQSVITVLESFGWRSARQSPVTLRESDPNVLQPAVLSNGTMATWTTRLSDDHGITQLALEDQSLDEFIQTLYLRLLTREPSTEEKKFAMELLGPGFEQRRLNLPPQKTVKRVRPKYTAWSNHLDGPANALAAELEAKARRGDPPTHKLDTDWRERVEDFLWHTLNQPEWIYIR
;
A
#
# COMPACT_ATOMS: atom_id res chain seq x y z
N GLY A 1 -0.99 12.38 4.63
CA GLY A 1 -1.35 13.70 4.07
C GLY A 1 -2.15 13.54 2.79
N PRO A 2 -2.72 14.61 2.25
CA PRO A 2 -3.69 14.58 1.16
C PRO A 2 -3.06 14.17 -0.19
N PHE A 3 -1.74 14.19 -0.34
CA PHE A 3 -0.99 13.66 -1.49
C PHE A 3 -1.44 12.26 -1.94
N ARG A 4 -1.77 11.38 -0.98
CA ARG A 4 -2.23 10.02 -1.25
C ARG A 4 -3.54 9.96 -2.05
N TRP A 5 -4.38 10.98 -1.94
CA TRP A 5 -5.65 11.06 -2.66
C TRP A 5 -5.42 11.35 -4.13
N TRP A 6 -4.51 12.27 -4.46
CA TRP A 6 -4.08 12.46 -5.85
C TRP A 6 -3.56 11.15 -6.45
N ILE A 7 -2.67 10.43 -5.76
CA ILE A 7 -2.19 9.12 -6.26
C ILE A 7 -3.34 8.14 -6.48
N TYR A 8 -4.27 8.06 -5.53
CA TYR A 8 -5.43 7.17 -5.62
C TYR A 8 -6.34 7.53 -6.80
N ASP A 9 -6.69 8.81 -6.95
CA ASP A 9 -7.57 9.31 -8.00
C ASP A 9 -6.91 9.15 -9.37
N SER A 10 -5.62 9.49 -9.51
CA SER A 10 -4.84 9.27 -10.73
C SER A 10 -4.88 7.81 -11.20
N LEU A 11 -4.67 6.86 -10.29
CA LEU A 11 -4.70 5.43 -10.61
C LEU A 11 -6.14 4.94 -10.90
N ARG A 12 -7.13 5.44 -10.14
CA ARG A 12 -8.55 5.09 -10.35
C ARG A 12 -9.00 5.56 -11.73
N ASP A 13 -8.62 6.77 -12.11
CA ASP A 13 -9.08 7.44 -13.32
C ASP A 13 -8.24 7.05 -14.56
N ASP A 14 -7.26 6.16 -14.39
CA ASP A 14 -6.34 5.70 -15.44
C ASP A 14 -5.60 6.86 -16.11
N GLN A 15 -5.15 7.82 -15.30
CA GLN A 15 -4.33 8.92 -15.79
C GLN A 15 -3.12 8.35 -16.55
N PRO A 16 -2.82 8.84 -17.77
CA PRO A 16 -1.62 8.48 -18.50
C PRO A 16 -0.38 8.60 -17.61
N MET A 17 0.44 7.56 -17.56
CA MET A 17 1.55 7.52 -16.60
C MET A 17 2.65 8.52 -16.91
N ASP A 18 2.83 8.90 -18.16
CA ASP A 18 3.69 10.02 -18.55
C ASP A 18 3.20 11.34 -17.93
N ALA A 19 1.89 11.60 -17.97
CA ALA A 19 1.29 12.76 -17.33
C ALA A 19 1.41 12.68 -15.80
N PHE A 20 1.10 11.53 -15.20
CA PHE A 20 1.26 11.31 -13.75
C PHE A 20 2.69 11.59 -13.29
N VAL A 21 3.70 11.06 -13.98
CA VAL A 21 5.11 11.25 -13.64
C VAL A 21 5.54 12.69 -13.87
N THR A 22 5.06 13.33 -14.93
CA THR A 22 5.32 14.74 -15.21
C THR A 22 4.79 15.64 -14.09
N GLU A 23 3.54 15.43 -13.68
CA GLU A 23 2.92 16.15 -12.56
C GLU A 23 3.66 15.91 -11.24
N LEU A 24 4.03 14.65 -10.96
CA LEU A 24 4.82 14.27 -9.79
C LEU A 24 6.15 15.04 -9.72
N ILE A 25 6.88 15.13 -10.84
CA ILE A 25 8.19 15.79 -10.93
C ILE A 25 8.07 17.31 -10.81
N ARG A 26 7.02 17.91 -11.37
CA ARG A 26 6.75 19.35 -11.23
C ARG A 26 6.57 19.74 -9.77
N MET A 27 5.94 18.87 -8.99
CA MET A 27 5.60 19.10 -7.57
C MET A 27 4.80 20.39 -7.36
N GLU A 28 3.87 20.65 -8.26
CA GLU A 28 3.01 21.83 -8.25
C GLU A 28 1.62 21.54 -7.66
N GLY A 29 0.82 22.58 -7.49
CA GLY A 29 -0.51 22.50 -6.88
C GLY A 29 -0.49 22.61 -5.36
N SER A 30 -1.60 22.24 -4.73
CA SER A 30 -1.79 22.41 -3.28
C SER A 30 -1.11 21.29 -2.49
N SER A 31 -0.26 21.69 -1.54
CA SER A 31 0.32 20.78 -0.54
C SER A 31 -0.68 20.37 0.55
N SER A 32 -1.77 21.13 0.71
CA SER A 32 -2.80 20.94 1.73
C SER A 32 -4.09 20.28 1.22
N ASN A 33 -4.36 20.33 -0.09
CA ASN A 33 -5.62 19.85 -0.67
C ASN A 33 -5.45 18.61 -1.58
N GLY A 34 -4.25 18.04 -1.64
CA GLY A 34 -4.01 16.76 -2.30
C GLY A 34 -3.65 16.88 -3.77
N GLY A 35 -2.44 17.35 -4.04
CA GLY A 35 -1.84 17.34 -5.37
C GLY A 35 -0.36 16.95 -5.35
N PRO A 36 0.31 17.01 -6.51
CA PRO A 36 1.71 16.62 -6.67
C PRO A 36 2.70 17.38 -5.78
N ALA A 37 2.39 18.60 -5.35
CA ALA A 37 3.16 19.34 -4.34
C ALA A 37 3.35 18.58 -3.02
N GLY A 38 2.47 17.61 -2.73
CA GLY A 38 2.67 16.69 -1.62
C GLY A 38 3.95 15.86 -1.73
N PHE A 39 4.44 15.58 -2.94
CA PHE A 39 5.73 14.93 -3.15
C PHE A 39 6.90 15.83 -2.72
N ALA A 40 6.81 17.16 -2.88
CA ALA A 40 7.82 18.10 -2.35
C ALA A 40 7.96 18.01 -0.83
N LEU A 41 6.85 17.74 -0.12
CA LEU A 41 6.82 17.57 1.33
C LEU A 41 7.22 16.17 1.79
N ALA A 42 7.15 15.16 0.93
CA ALA A 42 7.56 13.81 1.27
C ALA A 42 9.08 13.69 1.40
N GLY A 43 9.56 12.83 2.31
CA GLY A 43 11.00 12.55 2.47
C GLY A 43 11.84 13.80 2.76
N GLN A 44 11.38 14.67 3.67
CA GLN A 44 12.20 15.79 4.12
C GLN A 44 13.36 15.27 4.98
N ASN A 45 14.56 15.50 4.47
CA ASN A 45 15.84 15.28 5.14
C ASN A 45 16.77 16.44 4.77
N ASP A 46 18.07 16.25 4.96
CA ASP A 46 19.11 17.25 4.68
C ASP A 46 19.53 17.39 3.19
N ALA A 47 19.11 16.48 2.29
CA ALA A 47 19.05 16.76 0.86
C ALA A 47 17.79 16.12 0.23
N PRO A 48 16.64 16.78 0.39
CA PRO A 48 15.35 16.19 0.03
C PRO A 48 15.21 15.96 -1.48
N MET A 49 15.92 16.71 -2.32
CA MET A 49 15.90 16.53 -3.78
C MET A 49 16.80 15.39 -4.26
N ALA A 50 17.87 15.05 -3.52
CA ALA A 50 18.65 13.84 -3.81
C ALA A 50 17.82 12.58 -3.52
N GLU A 51 17.12 12.53 -2.37
CA GLU A 51 16.21 11.42 -2.06
C GLU A 51 15.13 11.26 -3.14
N LYS A 52 14.52 12.37 -3.58
CA LYS A 52 13.52 12.35 -4.67
C LYS A 52 14.12 11.90 -5.99
N GLY A 53 15.34 12.34 -6.33
CA GLY A 53 16.07 11.87 -7.50
C GLY A 53 16.26 10.36 -7.49
N ALA A 54 16.69 9.79 -6.34
CA ALA A 54 16.83 8.33 -6.18
C ALA A 54 15.49 7.60 -6.30
N ILE A 55 14.41 8.17 -5.74
CA ILE A 55 13.04 7.62 -5.87
C ILE A 55 12.61 7.58 -7.33
N LEU A 56 12.74 8.69 -8.06
CA LEU A 56 12.34 8.78 -9.47
C LEU A 56 13.17 7.82 -10.34
N ALA A 57 14.49 7.78 -10.14
CA ALA A 57 15.39 6.90 -10.87
C ALA A 57 15.04 5.41 -10.65
N SER A 58 14.79 5.00 -9.40
CA SER A 58 14.43 3.61 -9.11
C SER A 58 12.99 3.27 -9.56
N ALA A 59 12.04 4.18 -9.33
CA ALA A 59 10.63 3.95 -9.67
C ALA A 59 10.41 3.86 -11.19
N PHE A 60 11.04 4.75 -11.95
CA PHE A 60 10.70 4.96 -13.36
C PHE A 60 11.81 4.56 -14.34
N LEU A 61 13.06 4.36 -13.88
CA LEU A 61 14.17 3.95 -14.75
C LEU A 61 14.84 2.64 -14.31
N GLY A 62 14.44 2.06 -13.17
CA GLY A 62 15.10 0.88 -12.62
C GLY A 62 16.56 1.12 -12.25
N VAL A 63 16.94 2.37 -11.94
CA VAL A 63 18.31 2.76 -11.55
C VAL A 63 18.37 2.97 -10.04
N GLN A 64 19.13 2.13 -9.34
CA GLN A 64 19.27 2.19 -7.90
C GLN A 64 20.35 3.20 -7.49
N MET A 65 19.96 4.29 -6.83
CA MET A 65 20.89 5.37 -6.45
C MET A 65 21.01 5.62 -4.95
N LYS A 66 20.45 4.75 -4.08
CA LYS A 66 20.50 4.96 -2.62
C LYS A 66 21.93 5.10 -2.06
N CYS A 67 22.88 4.27 -2.51
CA CYS A 67 24.28 4.38 -2.10
C CYS A 67 24.93 5.68 -2.59
N SER A 68 24.54 6.14 -3.79
CA SER A 68 24.96 7.39 -4.44
C SER A 68 24.58 8.65 -3.67
N ARG A 69 23.92 8.52 -2.50
CA ARG A 69 23.74 9.63 -1.56
C ARG A 69 25.06 10.12 -0.98
N CYS A 70 25.98 9.20 -0.64
CA CYS A 70 27.20 9.53 0.11
C CYS A 70 28.51 9.19 -0.61
N HIS A 71 28.47 8.27 -1.57
CA HIS A 71 29.63 7.80 -2.34
C HIS A 71 29.14 7.14 -3.64
N ASP A 72 30.00 6.97 -4.63
CA ASP A 72 29.67 6.20 -5.83
C ASP A 72 29.29 4.76 -5.47
N SER A 73 28.33 4.18 -6.19
CA SER A 73 27.86 2.84 -5.86
C SER A 73 28.99 1.81 -6.04
N PRO A 74 29.25 0.94 -5.04
CA PRO A 74 30.31 -0.06 -5.14
C PRO A 74 29.94 -1.23 -6.07
N VAL A 75 28.65 -1.34 -6.39
CA VAL A 75 28.06 -2.51 -7.06
C VAL A 75 27.17 -2.11 -8.24
N ARG A 76 27.07 -0.81 -8.55
CA ARG A 76 26.30 -0.25 -9.68
C ARG A 76 27.12 0.81 -10.40
N SER A 77 26.69 1.16 -11.59
CA SER A 77 27.26 2.26 -12.39
C SER A 77 26.87 3.65 -11.88
N SER A 78 25.87 3.74 -10.99
CA SER A 78 25.36 5.01 -10.47
C SER A 78 26.38 5.75 -9.60
N LYS A 79 26.72 6.98 -10.00
CA LYS A 79 27.66 7.86 -9.29
C LYS A 79 26.96 8.84 -8.37
N GLN A 80 27.66 9.31 -7.35
CA GLN A 80 27.20 10.36 -6.45
C GLN A 80 26.88 11.64 -7.22
N GLU A 81 27.75 12.03 -8.14
CA GLU A 81 27.54 13.21 -8.99
C GLU A 81 26.21 13.15 -9.74
N GLN A 82 25.89 12.00 -10.35
CA GLN A 82 24.64 11.83 -11.10
C GLN A 82 23.41 12.02 -10.21
N LEU A 83 23.44 11.55 -8.95
CA LEU A 83 22.33 11.77 -8.02
C LEU A 83 22.14 13.26 -7.71
N PHE A 84 23.24 13.97 -7.48
CA PHE A 84 23.18 15.41 -7.19
C PHE A 84 22.86 16.25 -8.43
N GLN A 85 23.16 15.78 -9.64
CA GLN A 85 22.69 16.38 -10.88
C GLN A 85 21.15 16.27 -11.01
N LEU A 86 20.56 15.11 -10.66
CA LEU A 86 19.10 14.99 -10.53
C LEU A 86 18.53 15.92 -9.45
N ALA A 87 19.22 16.04 -8.31
CA ALA A 87 18.81 16.94 -7.24
C ALA A 87 18.84 18.42 -7.68
N ALA A 88 19.81 18.82 -8.51
CA ALA A 88 19.89 20.15 -9.11
C ALA A 88 18.76 20.41 -10.11
N LEU A 89 18.46 19.43 -10.99
CA LEU A 89 17.30 19.50 -11.90
C LEU A 89 15.99 19.70 -11.12
N LEU A 90 15.80 18.96 -10.03
CA LEU A 90 14.62 19.09 -9.16
C LEU A 90 14.61 20.40 -8.33
N SER A 91 15.78 20.95 -8.01
CA SER A 91 15.91 22.22 -7.28
C SER A 91 15.79 23.45 -8.16
N LYS A 92 15.88 23.30 -9.49
CA LYS A 92 15.89 24.39 -10.47
C LYS A 92 17.09 25.33 -10.37
N LYS A 93 18.18 24.83 -9.79
CA LYS A 93 19.45 25.55 -9.60
C LYS A 93 20.57 24.57 -9.23
N PRO A 94 21.84 24.99 -9.30
CA PRO A 94 22.93 24.21 -8.72
C PRO A 94 22.68 23.92 -7.24
N VAL A 95 23.14 22.75 -6.79
CA VAL A 95 23.02 22.32 -5.39
C VAL A 95 24.39 22.00 -4.81
N GLN A 96 24.60 22.39 -3.57
CA GLN A 96 25.79 22.00 -2.83
C GLN A 96 25.61 20.62 -2.21
N VAL A 97 26.67 19.81 -2.25
CA VAL A 97 26.72 18.53 -1.54
C VAL A 97 26.81 18.79 -0.02
N PRO A 98 25.81 18.37 0.79
CA PRO A 98 25.88 18.55 2.24
C PRO A 98 27.01 17.73 2.88
N ALA A 99 27.52 18.18 4.02
CA ALA A 99 28.55 17.46 4.78
C ALA A 99 28.13 16.04 5.19
N THR A 100 26.85 15.85 5.47
CA THR A 100 26.21 14.56 5.79
C THR A 100 26.12 13.60 4.59
N SER A 101 26.39 14.10 3.39
CA SER A 101 26.34 13.34 2.13
C SER A 101 27.74 12.88 1.71
N SER A 102 28.60 12.60 2.68
CA SER A 102 29.94 12.09 2.48
C SER A 102 30.26 11.16 3.63
N VAL A 103 31.11 10.16 3.38
CA VAL A 103 31.68 9.32 4.44
C VAL A 103 33.14 9.71 4.66
N SER A 104 33.64 9.59 5.90
CA SER A 104 35.06 9.83 6.18
C SER A 104 35.89 8.73 5.50
N THR A 105 36.86 9.15 4.69
CA THR A 105 37.77 8.26 3.97
C THR A 105 39.03 7.93 4.79
N ASP A 106 39.25 8.60 5.91
CA ASP A 106 40.49 8.54 6.70
C ASP A 106 40.76 7.14 7.27
N LYS A 107 39.71 6.35 7.49
CA LYS A 107 39.79 4.96 7.97
C LYS A 107 39.70 3.91 6.85
N LEU A 108 39.37 4.31 5.61
CA LEU A 108 39.14 3.37 4.50
C LEU A 108 40.43 2.81 3.91
N SER A 109 41.56 3.47 4.13
CA SER A 109 42.90 3.08 3.66
C SER A 109 43.77 2.45 4.75
N VAL A 110 43.26 2.34 5.99
CA VAL A 110 44.01 1.78 7.13
C VAL A 110 44.22 0.28 6.89
N GLY A 111 45.49 -0.11 6.67
CA GLY A 111 45.89 -1.51 6.43
C GLY A 111 46.10 -1.89 4.97
N GLY A 112 46.18 -0.94 4.03
CA GLY A 112 46.58 -1.20 2.63
C GLY A 112 45.51 -1.86 1.75
N ARG A 113 44.28 -2.04 2.26
CA ARG A 113 43.14 -2.51 1.47
C ARG A 113 42.60 -1.35 0.63
N LYS A 114 42.34 -1.60 -0.67
CA LYS A 114 41.64 -0.64 -1.53
C LYS A 114 40.22 -0.43 -0.98
N PRO A 115 39.75 0.82 -0.84
CA PRO A 115 38.36 1.10 -0.45
C PRO A 115 37.40 0.42 -1.41
N LEU A 116 36.34 -0.19 -0.88
CA LEU A 116 35.26 -0.77 -1.70
C LEU A 116 34.36 0.31 -2.32
N ILE A 117 34.50 1.56 -1.89
CA ILE A 117 33.67 2.70 -2.26
C ILE A 117 34.57 3.87 -2.68
N GLU A 118 34.07 4.71 -3.56
CA GLU A 118 34.74 5.93 -4.01
C GLU A 118 33.88 7.15 -3.67
N VAL A 119 34.44 8.11 -2.94
CA VAL A 119 33.77 9.40 -2.65
C VAL A 119 34.29 10.41 -3.67
N THR A 120 33.53 10.66 -4.72
CA THR A 120 33.94 11.51 -5.84
C THR A 120 33.66 12.99 -5.60
N LEU A 121 32.65 13.33 -4.80
CA LEU A 121 32.32 14.71 -4.48
C LEU A 121 32.68 15.07 -3.03
N LYS A 122 33.40 16.19 -2.86
CA LYS A 122 33.64 16.78 -1.55
C LYS A 122 32.41 17.57 -1.07
N PRO A 123 32.15 17.63 0.24
CA PRO A 123 31.16 18.55 0.79
C PRO A 123 31.37 19.99 0.31
N GLY A 124 30.27 20.69 0.01
CA GLY A 124 30.26 22.07 -0.46
C GLY A 124 30.47 22.26 -1.96
N VAL A 125 30.78 21.22 -2.73
CA VAL A 125 30.89 21.30 -4.20
C VAL A 125 29.51 21.61 -4.80
N ASP A 126 29.47 22.60 -5.70
CA ASP A 126 28.29 22.94 -6.50
C ASP A 126 28.12 21.95 -7.66
N VAL A 127 26.98 21.26 -7.69
CA VAL A 127 26.61 20.33 -8.77
C VAL A 127 25.54 20.97 -9.65
N GLN A 128 25.77 20.96 -10.97
CA GLN A 128 24.93 21.61 -11.96
C GLN A 128 23.71 20.75 -12.36
N PRO A 129 22.58 21.35 -12.78
CA PRO A 129 21.38 20.64 -13.24
C PRO A 129 21.62 20.00 -14.62
N VAL A 130 22.12 18.77 -14.62
CA VAL A 130 22.46 18.02 -15.84
C VAL A 130 21.70 16.70 -15.86
N TRP A 131 21.22 16.27 -17.02
CA TRP A 131 20.69 14.92 -17.19
C TRP A 131 21.82 13.90 -17.23
N PRO A 132 21.91 12.95 -16.28
CA PRO A 132 23.03 12.01 -16.21
C PRO A 132 22.87 10.77 -17.10
N PHE A 133 21.68 10.54 -17.69
CA PHE A 133 21.33 9.27 -18.33
C PHE A 133 21.06 9.39 -19.83
N ASN A 134 22.00 9.96 -20.57
CA ASN A 134 21.89 10.16 -22.04
C ASN A 134 21.65 8.84 -22.81
N GLN A 135 21.95 7.68 -22.22
CA GLN A 135 21.65 6.38 -22.81
C GLN A 135 20.13 6.06 -22.88
N PHE A 136 19.29 6.78 -22.13
CA PHE A 136 17.84 6.58 -22.14
C PHE A 136 17.12 7.61 -23.00
N SER A 137 17.59 8.86 -23.03
CA SER A 137 17.01 9.93 -23.83
C SER A 137 18.04 11.04 -24.09
N SER A 138 17.98 11.62 -25.28
CA SER A 138 18.76 12.82 -25.64
C SER A 138 18.12 14.08 -25.07
N LYS A 139 18.92 15.12 -24.85
CA LYS A 139 18.42 16.45 -24.45
C LYS A 139 17.56 17.11 -25.53
N ASP A 140 17.63 16.66 -26.77
CA ASP A 140 16.85 17.23 -27.88
C ASP A 140 15.34 17.12 -27.65
N VAL A 141 14.89 16.05 -26.96
CA VAL A 141 13.46 15.83 -26.64
C VAL A 141 12.88 16.92 -25.73
N VAL A 142 13.73 17.66 -25.01
CA VAL A 142 13.30 18.71 -24.09
C VAL A 142 12.60 19.85 -24.83
N GLN A 143 13.10 20.24 -26.00
CA GLN A 143 12.50 21.33 -26.78
C GLN A 143 11.13 20.94 -27.36
N GLU A 144 10.92 19.65 -27.60
CA GLU A 144 9.68 19.12 -28.19
C GLU A 144 8.61 18.83 -27.13
N LEU A 145 9.01 18.32 -25.96
CA LEU A 145 8.08 17.74 -24.98
C LEU A 145 7.92 18.54 -23.68
N ALA A 146 8.89 19.37 -23.28
CA ALA A 146 8.75 20.19 -22.07
C ALA A 146 7.85 21.39 -22.35
N ALA A 147 6.91 21.71 -21.44
CA ALA A 147 6.02 22.85 -21.63
C ALA A 147 6.77 24.20 -21.50
N ASP A 148 7.72 24.28 -20.58
CA ASP A 148 8.75 25.32 -20.48
C ASP A 148 10.15 24.67 -20.49
N PRO A 149 10.85 24.66 -21.64
CA PRO A 149 12.21 24.13 -21.76
C PRO A 149 13.25 24.81 -20.85
N ARG A 150 12.94 25.94 -20.21
CA ARG A 150 13.82 26.60 -19.23
C ARG A 150 13.62 26.08 -17.80
N ASN A 151 12.50 25.42 -17.53
CA ASN A 151 12.19 24.83 -16.23
C ASN A 151 12.81 23.43 -16.12
N THR A 152 13.89 23.28 -15.36
CA THR A 152 14.63 22.01 -15.26
C THR A 152 13.82 20.84 -14.69
N ARG A 153 12.72 21.08 -13.97
CA ARG A 153 11.78 20.00 -13.59
C ARG A 153 11.02 19.47 -14.79
N GLU A 154 10.60 20.35 -15.67
CA GLU A 154 9.91 19.97 -16.90
C GLU A 154 10.86 19.32 -17.91
N GLN A 155 12.12 19.79 -17.97
CA GLN A 155 13.17 19.09 -18.70
C GLN A 155 13.33 17.65 -18.17
N LEU A 156 13.43 17.48 -16.85
CA LEU A 156 13.57 16.16 -16.24
C LEU A 156 12.35 15.27 -16.49
N ALA A 157 11.14 15.82 -16.40
CA ALA A 157 9.91 15.11 -16.72
C ALA A 157 9.93 14.61 -18.18
N ALA A 158 10.18 15.50 -19.14
CA ALA A 158 10.28 15.16 -20.56
C ALA A 158 11.34 14.07 -20.82
N LEU A 159 12.52 14.18 -20.20
CA LEU A 159 13.60 13.19 -20.36
C LEU A 159 13.24 11.80 -19.82
N ILE A 160 12.47 11.73 -18.73
CA ILE A 160 12.02 10.47 -18.14
C ILE A 160 10.88 9.86 -18.96
N THR A 161 9.90 10.66 -19.38
CA THR A 161 8.65 10.14 -19.96
C THR A 161 8.63 10.10 -21.49
N ALA A 162 9.67 10.62 -22.15
CA ALA A 162 9.80 10.63 -23.61
C ALA A 162 9.50 9.26 -24.23
N PRO A 163 8.76 9.19 -25.36
CA PRO A 163 8.49 7.94 -26.06
C PRO A 163 9.76 7.17 -26.48
N GLN A 164 10.86 7.89 -26.77
CA GLN A 164 12.15 7.31 -27.12
C GLN A 164 12.86 6.68 -25.91
N ASN A 165 12.48 7.07 -24.69
CA ASN A 165 12.95 6.43 -23.46
C ASN A 165 12.21 5.11 -23.24
N GLU A 166 12.64 4.07 -23.96
CA GLU A 166 12.05 2.73 -23.80
C GLU A 166 12.21 2.19 -22.37
N ARG A 167 13.22 2.64 -21.62
CA ARG A 167 13.44 2.20 -20.23
C ARG A 167 12.24 2.53 -19.35
N PHE A 168 11.69 3.74 -19.46
CA PHE A 168 10.50 4.13 -18.70
C PHE A 168 9.31 3.20 -18.98
N ALA A 169 9.01 2.98 -20.27
CA ALA A 169 7.90 2.15 -20.67
C ALA A 169 8.06 0.68 -20.21
N GLN A 170 9.27 0.12 -20.38
CA GLN A 170 9.58 -1.24 -19.95
C GLN A 170 9.49 -1.39 -18.42
N VAL A 171 9.99 -0.42 -17.65
CA VAL A 171 9.93 -0.46 -16.17
C VAL A 171 8.48 -0.43 -15.68
N MET A 172 7.64 0.43 -16.26
CA MET A 172 6.22 0.50 -15.91
C MET A 172 5.49 -0.78 -16.27
N ALA A 173 5.69 -1.32 -17.47
CA ALA A 173 5.10 -2.59 -17.88
C ALA A 173 5.55 -3.77 -16.98
N ASN A 174 6.84 -3.82 -16.61
CA ASN A 174 7.37 -4.84 -15.70
C ASN A 174 6.74 -4.79 -14.32
N ARG A 175 6.48 -3.59 -13.78
CA ARG A 175 5.81 -3.40 -12.49
C ARG A 175 4.37 -3.92 -12.51
N VAL A 176 3.63 -3.70 -13.61
CA VAL A 176 2.30 -4.29 -13.80
C VAL A 176 2.40 -5.82 -13.85
N CYS A 177 3.34 -6.35 -14.64
CA CYS A 177 3.60 -7.79 -14.73
C CYS A 177 3.87 -8.39 -13.35
N GLN A 178 4.78 -7.80 -12.57
CA GLN A 178 5.08 -8.26 -11.21
C GLN A 178 3.86 -8.25 -10.29
N ARG A 179 3.03 -7.20 -10.35
CA ARG A 179 1.84 -7.08 -9.49
C ARG A 179 0.79 -8.16 -9.81
N LEU A 180 0.64 -8.51 -11.08
CA LEU A 180 -0.37 -9.47 -11.56
C LEU A 180 0.13 -10.92 -11.56
N MET A 181 1.32 -11.18 -12.08
CA MET A 181 1.92 -12.52 -12.23
C MET A 181 2.69 -12.99 -10.99
N GLY A 182 2.90 -12.11 -9.99
CA GLY A 182 3.72 -12.38 -8.81
C GLY A 182 5.22 -12.24 -9.01
N ARG A 183 5.68 -12.18 -10.25
CA ARG A 183 7.08 -11.98 -10.63
C ARG A 183 7.16 -11.08 -11.85
N GLY A 184 8.10 -10.13 -11.84
CA GLY A 184 8.40 -9.32 -13.01
C GLY A 184 9.28 -10.08 -14.01
N LEU A 185 9.27 -9.67 -15.28
CA LEU A 185 10.23 -10.13 -16.28
C LEU A 185 11.67 -9.79 -15.86
N VAL A 186 11.86 -8.68 -15.16
CA VAL A 186 13.02 -8.37 -14.30
C VAL A 186 12.55 -8.48 -12.84
N GLU A 187 13.25 -9.23 -11.98
CA GLU A 187 12.77 -9.53 -10.62
C GLU A 187 12.73 -8.28 -9.74
N ASP A 188 13.84 -7.53 -9.71
CA ASP A 188 13.89 -6.26 -9.00
C ASP A 188 13.40 -5.13 -9.92
N PRO A 189 12.20 -4.58 -9.69
CA PRO A 189 11.66 -3.51 -10.52
C PRO A 189 12.41 -2.17 -10.32
N GLY A 190 13.20 -2.04 -9.25
CA GLY A 190 13.93 -0.83 -8.89
C GLY A 190 15.42 -0.86 -9.23
N ASP A 191 15.93 -1.99 -9.74
CA ASP A 191 17.36 -2.22 -9.98
C ASP A 191 17.62 -3.19 -11.14
N TRP A 192 17.77 -2.64 -12.34
CA TRP A 192 17.89 -3.40 -13.59
C TRP A 192 19.34 -3.62 -14.05
N GLU A 193 20.31 -3.13 -13.29
CA GLU A 193 21.73 -3.26 -13.65
C GLU A 193 22.28 -4.66 -13.34
N LYS A 194 21.71 -5.35 -12.34
CA LYS A 194 22.16 -6.68 -11.91
C LYS A 194 21.59 -7.83 -12.72
N GLU A 195 20.37 -7.68 -13.24
CA GLU A 195 19.61 -8.78 -13.81
C GLU A 195 19.19 -8.48 -15.24
N LYS A 196 19.48 -9.41 -16.15
CA LYS A 196 18.88 -9.40 -17.48
C LYS A 196 17.48 -10.00 -17.36
N GLY A 197 16.48 -9.31 -17.93
CA GLY A 197 15.11 -9.79 -17.94
C GLY A 197 14.97 -11.15 -18.62
N THR A 198 14.03 -11.96 -18.15
CA THR A 198 13.88 -13.36 -18.60
C THR A 198 13.36 -13.46 -20.04
N HIS A 199 12.54 -12.51 -20.47
CA HIS A 199 11.95 -12.44 -21.81
C HIS A 199 12.11 -11.02 -22.38
N PRO A 200 13.29 -10.65 -22.91
CA PRO A 200 13.59 -9.28 -23.31
C PRO A 200 12.72 -8.79 -24.47
N GLU A 201 12.40 -9.65 -25.45
CA GLU A 201 11.54 -9.30 -26.58
C GLU A 201 10.09 -9.02 -26.14
N LEU A 202 9.57 -9.84 -25.22
CA LEU A 202 8.25 -9.61 -24.62
C LEU A 202 8.21 -8.30 -23.84
N LEU A 203 9.25 -8.02 -23.05
CA LEU A 203 9.35 -6.79 -22.28
C LEU A 203 9.39 -5.55 -23.19
N GLN A 204 10.15 -5.62 -24.29
CA GLN A 204 10.18 -4.55 -25.28
C GLN A 204 8.82 -4.37 -25.97
N TRP A 205 8.16 -5.47 -26.33
CA TRP A 205 6.82 -5.44 -26.91
C TRP A 205 5.79 -4.81 -25.94
N LEU A 206 5.77 -5.23 -24.68
CA LEU A 206 4.89 -4.64 -23.66
C LEU A 206 5.18 -3.14 -23.44
N GLY A 207 6.45 -2.72 -23.49
CA GLY A 207 6.83 -1.30 -23.45
C GLY A 207 6.25 -0.51 -24.62
N ARG A 208 6.32 -1.04 -25.85
CA ARG A 208 5.70 -0.41 -27.02
C ARG A 208 4.17 -0.34 -26.91
N GLU A 209 3.54 -1.39 -26.41
CA GLU A 209 2.09 -1.40 -26.17
C GLU A 209 1.68 -0.36 -25.13
N PHE A 210 2.48 -0.19 -24.08
CA PHE A 210 2.26 0.85 -23.08
C PHE A 210 2.29 2.25 -23.70
N VAL A 211 3.32 2.58 -24.49
CA VAL A 211 3.39 3.87 -25.20
C VAL A 211 2.22 4.02 -26.19
N ARG A 212 1.93 2.99 -27.00
CA ARG A 212 0.84 2.98 -27.99
C ARG A 212 -0.54 3.21 -27.38
N SER A 213 -0.75 2.73 -26.15
CA SER A 213 -1.99 2.93 -25.40
C SER A 213 -2.14 4.34 -24.80
N GLY A 214 -1.16 5.23 -25.00
CA GLY A 214 -1.10 6.51 -24.31
C GLY A 214 -0.74 6.34 -22.83
N TYR A 215 0.19 5.43 -22.52
CA TYR A 215 0.70 5.17 -21.17
C TYR A 215 -0.37 4.70 -20.16
N SER A 216 -1.39 3.98 -20.62
CA SER A 216 -2.45 3.41 -19.76
C SER A 216 -1.98 2.14 -19.05
N LEU A 217 -2.02 2.15 -17.71
CA LEU A 217 -1.74 0.95 -16.92
C LEU A 217 -2.86 -0.09 -17.07
N LYS A 218 -4.12 0.34 -17.22
CA LYS A 218 -5.23 -0.60 -17.43
C LYS A 218 -5.16 -1.29 -18.78
N ALA A 219 -4.65 -0.63 -19.83
CA ALA A 219 -4.44 -1.26 -21.13
C ALA A 219 -3.42 -2.40 -21.06
N VAL A 220 -2.24 -2.16 -20.47
CA VAL A 220 -1.23 -3.20 -20.25
C VAL A 220 -1.74 -4.30 -19.32
N SER A 221 -2.47 -3.93 -18.26
CA SER A 221 -3.09 -4.90 -17.36
C SER A 221 -4.06 -5.81 -18.12
N ARG A 222 -4.89 -5.26 -19.01
CA ARG A 222 -5.81 -6.04 -19.85
C ARG A 222 -5.06 -7.05 -20.71
N ILE A 223 -3.99 -6.63 -21.39
CA ILE A 223 -3.16 -7.52 -22.22
C ILE A 223 -2.66 -8.71 -21.40
N ILE A 224 -2.14 -8.46 -20.19
CA ILE A 224 -1.65 -9.51 -19.29
C ILE A 224 -2.81 -10.41 -18.83
N LEU A 225 -3.89 -9.83 -18.31
CA LEU A 225 -5.04 -10.55 -17.77
C LEU A 225 -5.74 -11.44 -18.82
N THR A 226 -5.75 -11.05 -20.09
CA THR A 226 -6.34 -11.83 -21.18
C THR A 226 -5.34 -12.78 -21.87
N SER A 227 -4.08 -12.81 -21.42
CA SER A 227 -3.07 -13.69 -22.01
C SER A 227 -3.27 -15.14 -21.59
N HIS A 228 -2.87 -16.08 -22.46
CA HIS A 228 -2.82 -17.50 -22.10
C HIS A 228 -1.93 -17.77 -20.89
N ALA A 229 -0.85 -16.99 -20.69
CA ALA A 229 0.06 -17.18 -19.56
C ALA A 229 -0.60 -16.85 -18.21
N TYR A 230 -1.36 -15.76 -18.12
CA TYR A 230 -2.08 -15.38 -16.89
C TYR A 230 -3.25 -16.33 -16.61
N GLN A 231 -3.94 -16.80 -17.64
CA GLN A 231 -5.13 -17.66 -17.53
C GLN A 231 -4.81 -19.14 -17.25
N ARG A 232 -3.53 -19.52 -17.09
CA ARG A 232 -3.17 -20.89 -16.68
C ARG A 232 -3.66 -21.17 -15.26
N ALA A 233 -3.93 -22.44 -14.98
CA ALA A 233 -4.21 -22.89 -13.63
C ALA A 233 -3.01 -22.58 -12.71
N SER A 234 -3.31 -22.14 -11.48
CA SER A 234 -2.29 -22.00 -10.45
C SER A 234 -1.71 -23.36 -10.08
N LEU A 235 -0.41 -23.40 -9.79
CA LEU A 235 0.33 -24.57 -9.35
C LEU A 235 0.60 -24.46 -7.85
N PRO A 236 -0.22 -25.10 -6.98
CA PRO A 236 -0.14 -24.93 -5.52
C PRO A 236 1.20 -25.32 -4.89
N GLU A 237 1.95 -26.18 -5.55
CA GLU A 237 3.28 -26.64 -5.15
C GLU A 237 4.38 -25.59 -5.32
N LEU A 238 4.13 -24.54 -6.12
CA LEU A 238 5.11 -23.48 -6.34
C LEU A 238 5.11 -22.50 -5.17
N LEU A 239 6.28 -22.32 -4.55
CA LEU A 239 6.49 -21.31 -3.52
C LEU A 239 6.55 -19.87 -4.09
N LYS A 240 6.95 -19.74 -5.36
CA LYS A 240 7.03 -18.47 -6.09
C LYS A 240 6.93 -18.71 -7.58
N THR A 241 6.42 -17.72 -8.33
CA THR A 241 6.38 -17.78 -9.79
C THR A 241 7.80 -17.86 -10.35
N GLU A 242 8.06 -18.84 -11.20
CA GLU A 242 9.39 -19.06 -11.79
C GLU A 242 9.65 -18.20 -13.04
N PRO A 243 10.92 -17.97 -13.42
CA PRO A 243 11.31 -17.16 -14.59
C PRO A 243 10.61 -17.50 -15.92
N LEU A 244 10.20 -18.76 -16.11
CA LEU A 244 9.57 -19.28 -17.33
C LEU A 244 8.04 -19.22 -17.32
N TYR A 245 7.42 -18.75 -16.23
CA TYR A 245 5.97 -18.60 -16.12
C TYR A 245 5.18 -19.87 -16.50
N VAL A 246 5.64 -21.04 -16.02
CA VAL A 246 4.97 -22.33 -16.26
C VAL A 246 3.51 -22.30 -15.80
N GLY A 247 3.25 -21.64 -14.67
CA GLY A 247 1.93 -21.25 -14.15
C GLY A 247 2.12 -20.27 -12.98
N PRO A 248 1.04 -19.59 -12.52
CA PRO A 248 1.12 -18.71 -11.37
C PRO A 248 1.26 -19.51 -10.07
N ALA A 249 2.21 -19.11 -9.22
CA ALA A 249 2.30 -19.60 -7.85
C ALA A 249 1.26 -18.89 -6.97
N PRO A 250 0.66 -19.55 -5.96
CA PRO A 250 -0.17 -18.88 -4.98
C PRO A 250 0.58 -17.74 -4.31
N ARG A 251 -0.05 -16.57 -4.23
CA ARG A 251 0.56 -15.36 -3.66
C ARG A 251 -0.18 -14.96 -2.41
N ARG A 252 0.56 -14.60 -1.37
CA ARG A 252 -0.07 -14.02 -0.19
C ARG A 252 -0.65 -12.66 -0.51
N MET A 253 -1.82 -12.40 0.04
CA MET A 253 -2.41 -11.07 0.04
C MET A 253 -1.51 -10.10 0.81
N THR A 254 -1.42 -8.87 0.31
CA THR A 254 -0.82 -7.76 1.05
C THR A 254 -1.65 -7.43 2.30
N ALA A 255 -1.02 -6.84 3.31
CA ALA A 255 -1.68 -6.39 4.54
C ALA A 255 -3.01 -5.65 4.28
N GLU A 256 -3.00 -4.68 3.36
CA GLU A 256 -4.20 -3.93 3.00
C GLU A 256 -5.29 -4.80 2.35
N GLN A 257 -4.91 -5.77 1.51
CA GLN A 257 -5.85 -6.73 0.91
C GLN A 257 -6.47 -7.63 1.97
N ILE A 258 -5.70 -8.15 2.93
CA ILE A 258 -6.22 -9.00 4.02
C ILE A 258 -7.28 -8.25 4.80
N VAL A 259 -6.96 -7.03 5.26
CA VAL A 259 -7.88 -6.22 6.05
C VAL A 259 -9.10 -5.83 5.24
N ASP A 260 -8.93 -5.25 4.05
CA ASP A 260 -10.07 -4.77 3.25
C ASP A 260 -10.99 -5.94 2.82
N SER A 261 -10.41 -7.12 2.50
CA SER A 261 -11.18 -8.33 2.17
C SER A 261 -11.99 -8.85 3.36
N LEU A 262 -11.46 -8.82 4.59
CA LEU A 262 -12.20 -9.25 5.78
C LEU A 262 -13.48 -8.42 5.99
N PHE A 263 -13.36 -7.08 5.95
CA PHE A 263 -14.53 -6.20 6.09
C PHE A 263 -15.49 -6.33 4.90
N SER A 264 -14.97 -6.47 3.67
CA SER A 264 -15.79 -6.62 2.47
C SER A 264 -16.58 -7.93 2.45
N ALA A 265 -15.90 -9.06 2.71
CA ALA A 265 -16.49 -10.40 2.65
C ALA A 265 -17.52 -10.60 3.77
N THR A 266 -17.23 -10.15 4.99
CA THR A 266 -18.19 -10.24 6.12
C THR A 266 -19.31 -9.19 6.01
N GLY A 267 -19.11 -8.16 5.19
CA GLY A 267 -19.97 -6.98 5.11
C GLY A 267 -19.98 -6.13 6.38
N LYS A 268 -19.01 -6.33 7.29
CA LYS A 268 -18.83 -5.51 8.46
C LYS A 268 -18.42 -4.08 8.03
N PRO A 269 -19.07 -3.02 8.51
CA PRO A 269 -18.64 -1.67 8.21
C PRO A 269 -17.24 -1.37 8.76
N PHE A 270 -16.36 -0.80 7.92
CA PHE A 270 -15.05 -0.29 8.33
C PHE A 270 -15.23 1.01 9.14
N LYS A 271 -15.58 0.87 10.42
CA LYS A 271 -15.77 1.99 11.35
C LYS A 271 -14.54 2.12 12.22
N VAL A 272 -13.78 3.20 12.08
CA VAL A 272 -12.63 3.55 12.94
C VAL A 272 -12.70 5.03 13.31
N GLU A 273 -11.85 5.47 14.23
CA GLU A 273 -11.75 6.89 14.60
C GLU A 273 -11.28 7.75 13.41
N GLU A 274 -11.57 9.05 13.48
CA GLU A 274 -10.96 10.04 12.60
C GLU A 274 -9.45 10.09 12.86
N MET A 275 -8.67 10.03 11.81
CA MET A 275 -7.23 10.23 11.93
C MET A 275 -6.92 11.72 11.94
N THR A 276 -6.54 12.23 13.09
CA THR A 276 -6.22 13.64 13.30
C THR A 276 -5.06 13.75 14.27
N PHE A 277 -4.21 14.76 14.08
CA PHE A 277 -3.09 15.04 14.98
C PHE A 277 -3.47 15.96 16.13
N ASP A 278 -4.51 16.78 15.95
CA ASP A 278 -4.97 17.76 16.92
C ASP A 278 -6.44 18.09 16.61
N VAL A 279 -7.39 17.68 17.46
CA VAL A 279 -8.84 17.85 17.20
C VAL A 279 -9.29 19.29 17.44
N ASP A 280 -8.63 19.98 18.37
CA ASP A 280 -8.98 21.29 18.90
C ASP A 280 -8.04 22.41 18.45
N GLY A 281 -6.93 22.06 17.78
CA GLY A 281 -5.96 23.01 17.24
C GLY A 281 -6.48 23.81 16.06
N ILE A 282 -6.75 25.11 16.25
CA ILE A 282 -7.27 25.99 15.19
C ILE A 282 -6.31 26.09 13.97
N SER A 283 -4.99 26.09 14.19
CA SER A 283 -3.97 26.18 13.13
C SER A 283 -3.28 24.86 12.80
N ASN A 284 -3.38 23.86 13.71
CA ASN A 284 -2.66 22.59 13.64
C ASN A 284 -3.57 21.37 13.47
N GLN A 285 -4.89 21.56 13.39
CA GLN A 285 -5.86 20.50 13.08
C GLN A 285 -5.61 19.97 11.67
N ARG A 286 -4.71 19.00 11.58
CA ARG A 286 -4.45 18.23 10.37
C ARG A 286 -5.25 16.95 10.45
N SER A 287 -6.52 17.03 10.06
CA SER A 287 -7.33 15.84 9.82
C SER A 287 -6.86 15.14 8.53
N LEU A 288 -6.74 13.83 8.62
CA LEU A 288 -6.54 12.90 7.50
C LEU A 288 -7.87 12.23 7.09
N GLY A 289 -8.98 12.66 7.70
CA GLY A 289 -10.33 12.13 7.52
C GLY A 289 -10.58 10.84 8.30
N ILE A 290 -11.81 10.32 8.19
CA ILE A 290 -12.20 9.02 8.72
C ILE A 290 -11.85 7.94 7.68
N PRO A 291 -10.89 7.05 7.95
CA PRO A 291 -10.52 5.97 7.05
C PRO A 291 -11.71 5.06 6.74
N ARG A 292 -11.91 4.76 5.45
CA ARG A 292 -12.89 3.77 4.97
C ARG A 292 -12.26 2.52 4.35
N ARG A 293 -10.93 2.55 4.19
CA ARG A 293 -10.10 1.45 3.68
C ARG A 293 -8.75 1.50 4.37
N SER A 294 -8.10 0.35 4.51
CA SER A 294 -6.82 0.20 5.20
C SER A 294 -5.70 1.08 4.64
N TRP A 295 -5.65 1.32 3.32
CA TRP A 295 -4.63 2.17 2.71
C TRP A 295 -4.70 3.65 3.16
N MET A 296 -5.85 4.09 3.68
CA MET A 296 -6.05 5.44 4.23
C MET A 296 -5.46 5.59 5.64
N LEU A 297 -5.02 4.50 6.27
CA LEU A 297 -4.38 4.54 7.58
C LEU A 297 -2.95 5.08 7.48
N ALA A 298 -2.47 5.63 8.59
CA ALA A 298 -1.12 6.15 8.76
C ALA A 298 -0.63 5.86 10.18
N SER A 299 0.62 6.20 10.50
CA SER A 299 1.15 6.04 11.86
C SER A 299 0.31 6.76 12.91
N THR A 300 0.14 6.11 14.07
CA THR A 300 -0.44 6.64 15.31
C THR A 300 0.63 7.18 16.28
N SER A 301 1.91 7.24 15.87
CA SER A 301 3.05 7.54 16.76
C SER A 301 2.91 8.83 17.56
N ASN A 302 2.28 9.89 17.02
CA ASN A 302 2.10 11.14 17.76
C ASN A 302 1.14 11.00 18.96
N GLU A 303 0.24 10.02 18.90
CA GLU A 303 -0.75 9.74 19.94
C GLU A 303 -0.30 8.66 20.93
N ARG A 304 0.72 7.88 20.58
CA ARG A 304 1.18 6.73 21.39
C ARG A 304 1.84 7.16 22.71
N ASP A 305 2.52 8.30 22.72
CA ASP A 305 3.20 8.83 23.92
C ASP A 305 2.22 9.50 24.90
N ARG A 306 0.92 9.55 24.56
CA ARG A 306 -0.15 10.13 25.37
C ARG A 306 -1.35 9.18 25.39
N PRO A 307 -1.44 8.26 26.37
CA PRO A 307 -2.46 7.21 26.40
C PRO A 307 -3.90 7.69 26.18
N SER A 308 -4.22 8.90 26.65
CA SER A 308 -5.55 9.51 26.54
C SER A 308 -5.93 9.98 25.13
N LEU A 309 -4.96 10.08 24.22
CA LEU A 309 -5.16 10.43 22.82
C LEU A 309 -5.11 9.22 21.87
N THR A 310 -4.96 8.01 22.41
CA THR A 310 -4.90 6.79 21.60
C THR A 310 -6.16 6.63 20.74
N LEU A 311 -5.98 6.09 19.53
CA LEU A 311 -7.05 5.75 18.60
C LEU A 311 -7.24 4.22 18.60
N PRO A 312 -7.95 3.64 19.59
CA PRO A 312 -7.92 2.20 19.84
C PRO A 312 -8.47 1.36 18.69
N ARG A 313 -9.47 1.85 17.92
CA ARG A 313 -9.97 1.10 16.76
C ARG A 313 -8.99 1.16 15.59
N VAL A 314 -8.45 2.34 15.28
CA VAL A 314 -7.36 2.51 14.30
C VAL A 314 -6.17 1.61 14.66
N GLN A 315 -5.75 1.60 15.92
CA GLN A 315 -4.62 0.80 16.40
C GLN A 315 -4.88 -0.70 16.23
N SER A 316 -6.10 -1.16 16.52
CA SER A 316 -6.47 -2.58 16.34
C SER A 316 -6.33 -3.04 14.88
N VAL A 317 -6.64 -2.17 13.91
CA VAL A 317 -6.45 -2.46 12.48
C VAL A 317 -4.97 -2.38 12.10
N ILE A 318 -4.24 -1.36 12.58
CA ILE A 318 -2.80 -1.21 12.34
C ILE A 318 -2.01 -2.42 12.83
N THR A 319 -2.36 -2.99 14.00
CA THR A 319 -1.70 -4.20 14.52
C THR A 319 -1.77 -5.37 13.54
N VAL A 320 -2.92 -5.55 12.87
CA VAL A 320 -3.05 -6.58 11.83
C VAL A 320 -2.19 -6.20 10.64
N LEU A 321 -2.28 -4.96 10.17
CA LEU A 321 -1.49 -4.50 9.03
C LEU A 321 0.02 -4.72 9.23
N GLU A 322 0.56 -4.33 10.37
CA GLU A 322 1.99 -4.47 10.71
C GLU A 322 2.42 -5.94 10.79
N SER A 323 1.54 -6.83 11.28
CA SER A 323 1.80 -8.29 11.30
C SER A 323 1.98 -8.88 9.90
N PHE A 324 1.41 -8.24 8.88
CA PHE A 324 1.50 -8.60 7.45
C PHE A 324 2.42 -7.66 6.64
N GLY A 325 3.42 -7.04 7.30
CA GLY A 325 4.49 -6.30 6.61
C GLY A 325 4.10 -4.89 6.16
N TRP A 326 2.97 -4.35 6.64
CA TRP A 326 2.66 -2.93 6.48
C TRP A 326 3.59 -2.08 7.35
N ARG A 327 3.86 -0.84 6.89
CA ARG A 327 4.67 0.13 7.62
C ARG A 327 3.85 1.38 7.91
N SER A 328 3.80 1.73 9.19
CA SER A 328 3.18 2.94 9.73
C SER A 328 3.89 4.21 9.25
N ALA A 329 5.23 4.19 9.21
CA ALA A 329 6.04 5.25 8.64
C ALA A 329 6.47 4.91 7.20
N ARG A 330 6.27 5.86 6.27
CA ARG A 330 6.54 5.68 4.83
C ARG A 330 7.42 6.81 4.30
N GLN A 331 8.59 7.01 4.92
CA GLN A 331 9.53 8.08 4.53
C GLN A 331 10.06 7.89 3.10
N SER A 332 10.31 6.64 2.71
CA SER A 332 10.69 6.27 1.34
C SER A 332 9.77 5.17 0.80
N PRO A 333 9.40 5.22 -0.49
CA PRO A 333 8.62 4.17 -1.13
C PRO A 333 9.42 2.87 -1.19
N VAL A 334 8.72 1.75 -1.06
CA VAL A 334 9.28 0.41 -1.18
C VAL A 334 8.31 -0.39 -2.04
N THR A 335 8.85 -1.06 -3.07
CA THR A 335 8.05 -1.89 -3.98
C THR A 335 7.84 -3.29 -3.41
N LEU A 336 8.92 -3.92 -2.93
CA LEU A 336 8.91 -5.27 -2.35
C LEU A 336 8.83 -5.18 -0.83
N ARG A 337 7.73 -5.64 -0.24
CA ARG A 337 7.56 -5.71 1.22
C ARG A 337 7.87 -7.11 1.72
N GLU A 338 8.25 -7.20 2.99
CA GLU A 338 8.38 -8.48 3.69
C GLU A 338 7.03 -9.20 3.72
N SER A 339 7.02 -10.44 3.26
CA SER A 339 5.84 -11.31 3.21
C SER A 339 6.08 -12.65 3.91
N ASP A 340 7.21 -12.77 4.59
CA ASP A 340 7.64 -14.00 5.23
C ASP A 340 6.66 -14.40 6.35
N PRO A 341 6.43 -15.71 6.52
CA PRO A 341 5.57 -16.20 7.59
C PRO A 341 6.14 -15.85 8.96
N ASN A 342 5.28 -15.43 9.86
CA ASN A 342 5.62 -15.25 11.27
C ASN A 342 4.45 -15.65 12.17
N VAL A 343 4.74 -15.88 13.45
CA VAL A 343 3.74 -16.36 14.42
C VAL A 343 2.66 -15.33 14.75
N LEU A 344 2.90 -14.04 14.50
CA LEU A 344 1.92 -12.97 14.77
C LEU A 344 0.78 -12.98 13.74
N GLN A 345 1.04 -13.40 12.50
CA GLN A 345 0.05 -13.46 11.43
C GLN A 345 -1.18 -14.31 11.78
N PRO A 346 -1.05 -15.61 12.15
CA PRO A 346 -2.21 -16.38 12.60
C PRO A 346 -2.75 -15.87 13.95
N ALA A 347 -1.88 -15.46 14.88
CA ALA A 347 -2.32 -15.00 16.20
C ALA A 347 -3.26 -13.78 16.12
N VAL A 348 -2.95 -12.80 15.26
CA VAL A 348 -3.74 -11.58 15.10
C VAL A 348 -5.04 -11.81 14.34
N LEU A 349 -5.09 -12.77 13.40
CA LEU A 349 -6.32 -13.15 12.70
C LEU A 349 -7.24 -14.03 13.56
N SER A 350 -6.68 -14.89 14.41
CA SER A 350 -7.47 -15.77 15.27
C SER A 350 -7.99 -15.06 16.53
N ASN A 351 -7.18 -14.19 17.15
CA ASN A 351 -7.45 -13.64 18.48
C ASN A 351 -7.39 -12.11 18.55
N GLY A 352 -7.10 -11.43 17.43
CA GLY A 352 -6.99 -9.98 17.41
C GLY A 352 -8.34 -9.28 17.59
N THR A 353 -8.33 -8.11 18.21
CA THR A 353 -9.53 -7.28 18.41
C THR A 353 -10.28 -7.01 17.11
N MET A 354 -9.57 -6.75 16.01
CA MET A 354 -10.18 -6.52 14.70
C MET A 354 -10.93 -7.77 14.19
N ALA A 355 -10.34 -8.96 14.37
CA ALA A 355 -10.94 -10.22 13.93
C ALA A 355 -12.27 -10.50 14.65
N THR A 356 -12.35 -10.19 15.95
CA THR A 356 -13.60 -10.29 16.72
C THR A 356 -14.71 -9.42 16.12
N TRP A 357 -14.39 -8.26 15.55
CA TRP A 357 -15.39 -7.39 14.94
C TRP A 357 -15.95 -7.95 13.63
N THR A 358 -15.14 -8.72 12.90
CA THR A 358 -15.49 -9.31 11.61
C THR A 358 -16.10 -10.70 11.73
N THR A 359 -15.94 -11.38 12.87
CA THR A 359 -16.60 -12.67 13.12
C THR A 359 -17.88 -12.52 13.90
N ARG A 360 -18.00 -11.54 14.82
CA ARG A 360 -19.22 -11.36 15.60
C ARG A 360 -20.36 -10.76 14.76
N LEU A 361 -21.49 -11.44 14.77
CA LEU A 361 -22.74 -11.03 14.14
C LEU A 361 -23.43 -9.94 14.97
N SER A 362 -23.04 -8.68 14.75
CA SER A 362 -23.74 -7.48 15.25
C SER A 362 -24.86 -7.03 14.31
N ASP A 363 -25.74 -6.14 14.77
CA ASP A 363 -26.87 -5.66 13.96
C ASP A 363 -26.49 -5.04 12.61
N ASP A 364 -25.28 -4.46 12.51
CA ASP A 364 -24.75 -3.85 11.29
C ASP A 364 -23.84 -4.80 10.48
N HIS A 365 -23.75 -6.07 10.85
CA HIS A 365 -22.91 -7.06 10.19
C HIS A 365 -23.60 -7.61 8.92
N GLY A 366 -22.86 -7.73 7.81
CA GLY A 366 -23.43 -8.19 6.55
C GLY A 366 -23.96 -9.62 6.60
N ILE A 367 -23.26 -10.52 7.30
CA ILE A 367 -23.73 -11.90 7.52
C ILE A 367 -24.97 -11.96 8.42
N THR A 368 -25.15 -11.02 9.35
CA THR A 368 -26.41 -10.91 10.11
C THR A 368 -27.57 -10.56 9.19
N GLN A 369 -27.38 -9.64 8.24
CA GLN A 369 -28.42 -9.31 7.26
C GLN A 369 -28.76 -10.53 6.39
N LEU A 370 -27.74 -11.23 5.88
CA LEU A 370 -27.91 -12.47 5.11
C LEU A 370 -28.70 -13.52 5.91
N ALA A 371 -28.37 -13.72 7.18
CA ALA A 371 -29.06 -14.69 8.04
C ALA A 371 -30.53 -14.33 8.31
N LEU A 372 -30.92 -13.06 8.20
CA LEU A 372 -32.30 -12.61 8.42
C LEU A 372 -33.18 -12.77 7.17
N GLU A 373 -32.59 -12.95 5.99
CA GLU A 373 -33.32 -13.15 4.74
C GLU A 373 -34.11 -14.48 4.74
N ASP A 374 -35.20 -14.52 3.99
CA ASP A 374 -36.01 -15.71 3.79
C ASP A 374 -35.43 -16.54 2.65
N GLN A 375 -34.64 -17.55 3.01
CA GLN A 375 -33.89 -18.40 2.09
C GLN A 375 -33.70 -19.79 2.68
N SER A 376 -33.42 -20.78 1.82
CA SER A 376 -33.08 -22.13 2.27
C SER A 376 -31.69 -22.19 2.92
N LEU A 377 -31.45 -23.21 3.74
CA LEU A 377 -30.12 -23.46 4.31
C LEU A 377 -29.07 -23.67 3.21
N ASP A 378 -29.46 -24.30 2.11
CA ASP A 378 -28.57 -24.59 0.98
C ASP A 378 -28.05 -23.29 0.34
N GLU A 379 -28.97 -22.39 0.00
CA GLU A 379 -28.67 -21.08 -0.59
C GLU A 379 -27.84 -20.21 0.37
N PHE A 380 -28.13 -20.28 1.67
CA PHE A 380 -27.37 -19.56 2.69
C PHE A 380 -25.90 -20.03 2.74
N ILE A 381 -25.67 -21.34 2.80
CA ILE A 381 -24.32 -21.93 2.78
C ILE A 381 -23.60 -21.58 1.48
N GLN A 382 -24.27 -21.74 0.34
CA GLN A 382 -23.71 -21.40 -0.96
C GLN A 382 -23.24 -19.95 -1.02
N THR A 383 -24.09 -19.03 -0.55
CA THR A 383 -23.79 -17.60 -0.50
C THR A 383 -22.63 -17.29 0.44
N LEU A 384 -22.53 -17.96 1.59
CA LEU A 384 -21.39 -17.82 2.50
C LEU A 384 -20.07 -18.20 1.82
N TYR A 385 -20.01 -19.36 1.16
CA TYR A 385 -18.80 -19.83 0.49
C TYR A 385 -18.40 -18.92 -0.69
N LEU A 386 -19.36 -18.50 -1.51
CA LEU A 386 -19.08 -17.55 -2.60
C LEU A 386 -18.60 -16.20 -2.09
N ARG A 387 -19.16 -15.72 -0.98
CA ARG A 387 -18.82 -14.41 -0.42
C ARG A 387 -17.47 -14.41 0.31
N LEU A 388 -17.16 -15.51 1.01
CA LEU A 388 -15.93 -15.66 1.78
C LEU A 388 -14.79 -16.15 0.88
N LEU A 389 -14.98 -17.26 0.19
CA LEU A 389 -13.91 -17.99 -0.50
C LEU A 389 -13.94 -17.82 -2.02
N THR A 390 -14.91 -17.07 -2.57
CA THR A 390 -15.06 -16.82 -4.02
C THR A 390 -15.20 -18.11 -4.86
N ARG A 391 -15.71 -19.17 -4.24
CA ARG A 391 -15.98 -20.48 -4.86
C ARG A 391 -17.15 -21.17 -4.18
N GLU A 392 -17.69 -22.19 -4.83
CA GLU A 392 -18.66 -23.10 -4.23
C GLU A 392 -18.00 -24.00 -3.16
N PRO A 393 -18.76 -24.48 -2.15
CA PRO A 393 -18.26 -25.48 -1.21
C PRO A 393 -18.03 -26.82 -1.91
N SER A 394 -17.03 -27.57 -1.46
CA SER A 394 -16.90 -28.99 -1.78
C SER A 394 -18.07 -29.79 -1.17
N THR A 395 -18.23 -31.05 -1.58
CA THR A 395 -19.24 -31.95 -1.01
C THR A 395 -19.07 -32.11 0.51
N GLU A 396 -17.84 -32.24 0.98
CA GLU A 396 -17.48 -32.40 2.38
C GLU A 396 -17.72 -31.11 3.17
N GLU A 397 -17.29 -29.97 2.61
CA GLU A 397 -17.51 -28.64 3.18
C GLU A 397 -19.01 -28.32 3.33
N LYS A 398 -19.78 -28.62 2.29
CA LYS A 398 -21.24 -28.45 2.28
C LYS A 398 -21.88 -29.32 3.36
N LYS A 399 -21.49 -30.59 3.45
CA LYS A 399 -21.99 -31.51 4.48
C LYS A 399 -21.69 -30.99 5.89
N PHE A 400 -20.45 -30.58 6.15
CA PHE A 400 -20.05 -30.00 7.44
C PHE A 400 -20.87 -28.76 7.79
N ALA A 401 -21.03 -27.83 6.84
CA ALA A 401 -21.81 -26.61 7.06
C ALA A 401 -23.30 -26.91 7.31
N MET A 402 -23.88 -27.90 6.63
CA MET A 402 -25.27 -28.33 6.87
C MET A 402 -25.45 -28.93 8.26
N GLU A 403 -24.52 -29.78 8.72
CA GLU A 403 -24.55 -30.36 10.05
C GLU A 403 -24.41 -29.31 11.15
N LEU A 404 -23.54 -28.31 10.95
CA LEU A 404 -23.30 -27.23 11.91
C LEU A 404 -24.46 -26.22 11.94
N LEU A 405 -24.93 -25.75 10.78
CA LEU A 405 -25.87 -24.63 10.69
C LEU A 405 -27.33 -25.05 10.55
N GLY A 406 -27.61 -26.33 10.28
CA GLY A 406 -28.97 -26.83 10.08
C GLY A 406 -29.87 -26.84 11.33
N PRO A 407 -29.39 -27.31 12.50
CA PRO A 407 -30.20 -27.32 13.71
C PRO A 407 -30.67 -25.90 14.07
N GLY A 408 -31.98 -25.68 14.15
CA GLY A 408 -32.57 -24.38 14.50
C GLY A 408 -32.57 -23.33 13.37
N PHE A 409 -32.14 -23.67 12.15
CA PHE A 409 -32.09 -22.72 11.04
C PHE A 409 -33.46 -22.07 10.76
N GLU A 410 -34.54 -22.84 10.69
CA GLU A 410 -35.88 -22.31 10.42
C GLU A 410 -36.39 -21.36 11.53
N GLN A 411 -35.97 -21.60 12.77
CA GLN A 411 -36.34 -20.80 13.95
C GLN A 411 -35.31 -19.72 14.29
N ARG A 412 -34.25 -19.56 13.48
CA ARG A 412 -33.13 -18.67 13.76
C ARG A 412 -33.53 -17.20 13.95
N ARG A 413 -34.64 -16.77 13.33
CA ARG A 413 -35.08 -15.37 13.31
C ARG A 413 -35.95 -15.09 14.54
N LEU A 414 -35.55 -14.12 15.36
CA LEU A 414 -36.31 -13.69 16.52
C LEU A 414 -37.13 -12.44 16.19
N ASN A 415 -38.43 -12.50 16.46
CA ASN A 415 -39.31 -11.34 16.35
C ASN A 415 -39.10 -10.43 17.57
N LEU A 416 -38.33 -9.36 17.37
CA LEU A 416 -38.09 -8.36 18.41
C LEU A 416 -38.96 -7.12 18.22
N PRO A 417 -39.48 -6.53 19.32
CA PRO A 417 -40.13 -5.23 19.24
C PRO A 417 -39.15 -4.16 18.74
N PRO A 418 -39.63 -3.14 18.02
CA PRO A 418 -38.79 -2.07 17.49
C PRO A 418 -37.98 -1.42 18.62
N GLN A 419 -36.67 -1.35 18.44
CA GLN A 419 -35.77 -0.71 19.40
C GLN A 419 -36.16 0.76 19.56
N LYS A 420 -36.33 1.21 20.81
CA LYS A 420 -36.57 2.63 21.10
C LYS A 420 -35.40 3.45 20.55
N THR A 421 -35.70 4.43 19.70
CA THR A 421 -34.72 5.40 19.22
C THR A 421 -34.08 6.11 20.42
N VAL A 422 -32.81 5.79 20.69
CA VAL A 422 -32.05 6.46 21.74
C VAL A 422 -31.81 7.90 21.33
N LYS A 423 -32.09 8.83 22.24
CA LYS A 423 -31.86 10.26 22.03
C LYS A 423 -30.39 10.49 21.67
N ARG A 424 -30.11 11.17 20.56
CA ARG A 424 -28.73 11.54 20.18
C ARG A 424 -28.13 12.41 21.28
N VAL A 425 -27.16 11.86 22.00
CA VAL A 425 -26.32 12.63 22.93
C VAL A 425 -25.06 13.05 22.18
N ARG A 426 -24.59 14.28 22.41
CA ARG A 426 -23.32 14.73 21.84
C ARG A 426 -22.19 13.84 22.38
N PRO A 427 -21.39 13.20 21.52
CA PRO A 427 -20.32 12.32 21.98
C PRO A 427 -19.27 13.13 22.75
N LYS A 428 -18.81 12.60 23.88
CA LYS A 428 -17.61 13.10 24.57
C LYS A 428 -16.38 12.74 23.74
N TYR A 429 -15.31 13.53 23.83
CA TYR A 429 -14.06 13.29 23.10
C TYR A 429 -12.84 13.65 23.96
N THR A 430 -11.71 13.03 23.63
CA THR A 430 -10.38 13.40 24.13
C THR A 430 -9.66 14.24 23.07
N ALA A 431 -8.91 15.24 23.52
CA ALA A 431 -8.31 16.29 22.71
C ALA A 431 -7.05 16.83 23.41
N TRP A 432 -6.25 17.62 22.70
CA TRP A 432 -5.04 18.19 23.27
C TRP A 432 -5.33 19.08 24.48
N SER A 433 -6.42 19.85 24.44
CA SER A 433 -6.80 20.72 25.56
C SER A 433 -7.18 19.99 26.85
N ASN A 434 -7.57 18.70 26.80
CA ASN A 434 -8.13 17.98 27.96
C ASN A 434 -7.45 16.65 28.28
N HIS A 435 -6.45 16.20 27.51
CA HIS A 435 -5.84 14.87 27.66
C HIS A 435 -5.12 14.62 28.99
N LEU A 436 -4.92 15.65 29.82
CA LEU A 436 -4.36 15.53 31.17
C LEU A 436 -5.44 15.46 32.26
N ASP A 437 -6.71 15.66 31.90
CA ASP A 437 -7.82 15.68 32.85
C ASP A 437 -8.30 14.27 33.19
N GLY A 438 -8.58 14.01 34.47
CA GLY A 438 -9.08 12.71 34.95
C GLY A 438 -10.29 12.17 34.18
N PRO A 439 -11.34 12.99 33.92
CA PRO A 439 -12.48 12.55 33.10
C PRO A 439 -12.14 12.17 31.66
N ALA A 440 -11.16 12.82 31.03
CA ALA A 440 -10.71 12.49 29.68
C ALA A 440 -9.97 11.15 29.66
N ASN A 441 -9.14 10.89 30.68
CA ASN A 441 -8.44 9.61 30.85
C ASN A 441 -9.43 8.45 31.05
N ALA A 442 -10.47 8.66 31.86
CA ALA A 442 -11.53 7.68 32.07
C ALA A 442 -12.30 7.37 30.77
N LEU A 443 -12.59 8.41 29.97
CA LEU A 443 -13.20 8.23 28.65
C LEU A 443 -12.29 7.46 27.70
N ALA A 444 -10.99 7.75 27.65
CA ALA A 444 -10.04 7.03 26.80
C ALA A 444 -10.01 5.53 27.14
N ALA A 445 -9.97 5.19 28.42
CA ALA A 445 -10.04 3.80 28.88
C ALA A 445 -11.38 3.13 28.51
N GLU A 446 -12.50 3.85 28.58
CA GLU A 446 -13.80 3.37 28.13
C GLU A 446 -13.82 3.09 26.62
N LEU A 447 -13.27 4.01 25.81
CA LEU A 447 -13.16 3.87 24.35
C LEU A 447 -12.28 2.68 23.97
N GLU A 448 -11.16 2.49 24.66
CA GLU A 448 -10.29 1.33 24.45
C GLU A 448 -11.00 0.03 24.82
N ALA A 449 -11.66 -0.03 25.97
CA ALA A 449 -12.44 -1.19 26.38
C ALA A 449 -13.58 -1.48 25.39
N LYS A 450 -14.23 -0.46 24.84
CA LYS A 450 -15.27 -0.58 23.81
C LYS A 450 -14.70 -1.10 22.49
N ALA A 451 -13.54 -0.60 22.06
CA ALA A 451 -12.85 -1.10 20.87
C ALA A 451 -12.50 -2.58 21.03
N ARG A 452 -11.89 -2.97 22.17
CA ARG A 452 -11.57 -4.38 22.48
C ARG A 452 -12.81 -5.27 22.50
N ARG A 453 -13.91 -4.79 23.11
CA ARG A 453 -15.16 -5.54 23.19
C ARG A 453 -15.81 -5.70 21.82
N GLY A 454 -15.76 -4.69 20.95
CA GLY A 454 -16.48 -4.65 19.69
C GLY A 454 -17.96 -4.30 19.86
N ASP A 455 -18.70 -4.31 18.75
CA ASP A 455 -20.16 -4.12 18.77
C ASP A 455 -20.85 -5.31 19.48
N PRO A 456 -22.00 -5.10 20.14
CA PRO A 456 -22.72 -6.18 20.79
C PRO A 456 -23.27 -7.18 19.75
N PRO A 457 -23.46 -8.45 20.14
CA PRO A 457 -24.22 -9.41 19.34
C PRO A 457 -25.58 -8.87 18.92
N THR A 458 -26.03 -9.24 17.74
CA THR A 458 -27.43 -9.05 17.37
C THR A 458 -28.34 -9.87 18.27
N HIS A 459 -29.46 -9.28 18.65
CA HIS A 459 -30.52 -9.99 19.37
C HIS A 459 -31.61 -10.52 18.41
N LYS A 460 -31.49 -10.24 17.11
CA LYS A 460 -32.47 -10.63 16.08
C LYS A 460 -32.33 -12.09 15.65
N LEU A 461 -31.27 -12.77 16.10
CA LEU A 461 -31.01 -14.16 15.83
C LEU A 461 -31.02 -14.95 17.13
N ASP A 462 -31.45 -16.21 17.06
CA ASP A 462 -31.29 -17.16 18.14
C ASP A 462 -29.81 -17.24 18.56
N THR A 463 -29.55 -17.20 19.87
CA THR A 463 -28.19 -17.04 20.40
C THR A 463 -27.32 -18.24 20.04
N ASP A 464 -27.84 -19.45 20.19
CA ASP A 464 -27.09 -20.69 19.97
C ASP A 464 -26.82 -20.89 18.47
N TRP A 465 -27.81 -20.63 17.62
CA TRP A 465 -27.61 -20.65 16.17
C TRP A 465 -26.63 -19.57 15.69
N ARG A 466 -26.73 -18.33 16.20
CA ARG A 466 -25.81 -17.23 15.91
C ARG A 466 -24.37 -17.61 16.22
N GLU A 467 -24.11 -18.19 17.40
CA GLU A 467 -22.76 -18.58 17.83
C GLU A 467 -22.14 -19.62 16.89
N ARG A 468 -22.92 -20.59 16.39
CA ARG A 468 -22.42 -21.53 15.37
C ARG A 468 -22.06 -20.86 14.05
N VAL A 469 -22.77 -19.81 13.65
CA VAL A 469 -22.39 -19.01 12.47
C VAL A 469 -21.10 -18.22 12.75
N GLU A 470 -20.94 -17.67 13.94
CA GLU A 470 -19.71 -16.96 14.35
C GLU A 470 -18.50 -17.92 14.36
N ASP A 471 -18.68 -19.15 14.84
CA ASP A 471 -17.67 -20.21 14.80
C ASP A 471 -17.34 -20.63 13.37
N PHE A 472 -18.35 -20.78 12.52
CA PHE A 472 -18.15 -21.05 11.09
C PHE A 472 -17.34 -19.93 10.43
N LEU A 473 -17.68 -18.66 10.67
CA LEU A 473 -16.91 -17.52 10.15
C LEU A 473 -15.48 -17.53 10.67
N TRP A 474 -15.28 -17.73 11.97
CA TRP A 474 -13.95 -17.78 12.56
C TRP A 474 -13.11 -18.90 11.92
N HIS A 475 -13.70 -20.09 11.74
CA HIS A 475 -13.06 -21.22 11.09
C HIS A 475 -12.64 -20.88 9.65
N THR A 476 -13.58 -20.40 8.82
CA THR A 476 -13.32 -20.10 7.40
C THR A 476 -12.29 -19.00 7.22
N LEU A 477 -12.36 -17.92 8.02
CA LEU A 477 -11.42 -16.79 7.93
C LEU A 477 -9.99 -17.14 8.40
N ASN A 478 -9.83 -18.24 9.13
CA ASN A 478 -8.53 -18.75 9.59
C ASN A 478 -8.02 -19.93 8.75
N GLN A 479 -8.73 -20.32 7.69
CA GLN A 479 -8.23 -21.32 6.74
C GLN A 479 -6.97 -20.81 6.02
N PRO A 480 -5.97 -21.67 5.74
CA PRO A 480 -4.78 -21.26 5.02
C PRO A 480 -5.09 -20.62 3.66
N GLU A 481 -6.11 -21.11 2.94
CA GLU A 481 -6.50 -20.54 1.65
C GLU A 481 -6.95 -19.07 1.73
N TRP A 482 -7.45 -18.62 2.89
CA TRP A 482 -7.99 -17.27 3.07
C TRP A 482 -6.98 -16.19 2.73
N ILE A 483 -5.70 -16.40 3.02
CA ILE A 483 -4.66 -15.37 2.85
C ILE A 483 -3.95 -15.44 1.49
N TYR A 484 -4.32 -16.36 0.60
CA TYR A 484 -3.71 -16.51 -0.72
C TYR A 484 -4.64 -16.10 -1.85
N ILE A 485 -4.05 -15.55 -2.91
CA ILE A 485 -4.67 -15.25 -4.20
C ILE A 485 -3.87 -15.94 -5.31
N ARG A 486 -4.50 -16.10 -6.48
CA ARG A 486 -3.81 -16.50 -7.71
C ARG A 486 -2.80 -15.45 -8.17
#